data_AF-A0A813JDK3-F1
#
_entry.id   AF-A0A813JDK3-F1
#
_cell.length_a   1.000
_cell.length_b   1.000
_cell.length_c   1.000
_cell.angle_alpha   90.00
_cell.angle_beta   90.00
_cell.angle_gamma   90.00
#
_symmetry.space_group_name_H-M   'P 1'
#
loop_
_entity.id
_entity.type
_entity.pdbx_description
1 polymer ?
#
loop_
_entity_poly.entity_id
_entity_poly.type
_entity_poly.pdbx_seq_one_letter_code
_entity_poly.pdbx_strand_id
1 'polypeptide(L)'
;MFASKLVSCLLLLATPFSAAANGSFALIADAGSTGTRVYLFSLPEGEKQVKIHDMGKGPALSSFQDAPEFAAQSVRKQLLEAKELIPVDLHATVPVSVFATAGMRLVPKEKQEAIY
;
A
#
# COMPACT_ATOMS: atom_id res chain seq x y z
N MET A 1 25.73 19.18 -10.24
CA MET A 1 24.36 18.92 -10.72
C MET A 1 23.63 18.04 -9.70
N PHE A 2 23.17 18.64 -8.61
CA PHE A 2 22.40 17.99 -7.54
C PHE A 2 21.06 18.71 -7.43
N ALA A 3 20.06 18.29 -8.22
CA ALA A 3 18.67 18.71 -8.05
C ALA A 3 17.79 18.04 -9.12
N SER A 4 17.45 16.75 -8.99
CA SER A 4 16.35 16.21 -9.81
C SER A 4 15.74 14.88 -9.35
N LYS A 5 16.03 14.38 -8.15
CA LYS A 5 15.48 13.08 -7.68
C LYS A 5 14.39 13.20 -6.61
N LEU A 6 13.97 14.41 -6.25
CA LEU A 6 12.87 14.66 -5.30
C LEU A 6 11.48 14.68 -5.94
N VAL A 7 11.36 14.68 -7.27
CA VAL A 7 10.07 14.85 -7.97
C VAL A 7 9.36 13.51 -8.24
N SER A 8 10.04 12.38 -8.09
CA SER A 8 9.43 11.07 -8.39
C SER A 8 8.42 10.58 -7.34
N CYS A 9 8.28 11.27 -6.20
CA CYS A 9 7.21 11.03 -5.23
C CYS A 9 5.88 11.71 -5.61
N LEU A 10 5.84 12.52 -6.68
CA LEU A 10 4.68 13.35 -7.04
C LEU A 10 3.85 12.77 -8.20
N LEU A 11 4.27 11.66 -8.81
CA LEU A 11 3.61 11.07 -10.00
C LEU A 11 2.62 9.95 -9.64
N LEU A 12 1.67 10.26 -8.76
CA LEU A 12 0.37 9.57 -8.66
C LEU A 12 -0.66 10.12 -9.67
N LEU A 13 -0.22 10.89 -10.68
CA LEU A 13 -1.09 11.60 -11.63
C LEU A 13 -1.06 10.97 -13.03
N ALA A 14 -1.44 9.70 -13.15
CA ALA A 14 -1.73 9.11 -14.47
C ALA A 14 -2.76 7.97 -14.47
N THR A 15 -3.39 7.66 -13.33
CA THR A 15 -4.70 7.03 -13.34
C THR A 15 -5.71 8.14 -13.08
N PRO A 16 -6.88 8.16 -13.74
CA PRO A 16 -7.93 9.06 -13.31
C PRO A 16 -8.24 8.67 -11.87
N PHE A 17 -7.82 9.51 -10.94
CA PHE A 17 -8.35 9.56 -9.59
C PHE A 17 -9.82 9.90 -9.79
N SER A 18 -10.64 8.87 -10.00
CA SER A 18 -12.06 9.03 -10.16
C SER A 18 -12.52 9.62 -8.83
N ALA A 19 -12.81 10.91 -8.83
CA ALA A 19 -13.49 11.58 -7.74
C ALA A 19 -14.87 10.91 -7.65
N ALA A 20 -14.94 9.81 -6.92
CA ALA A 20 -16.20 9.26 -6.49
C ALA A 20 -16.85 10.32 -5.60
N ALA A 21 -18.18 10.36 -5.59
CA ALA A 21 -18.97 11.23 -4.73
C ALA A 21 -18.76 10.98 -3.21
N ASN A 22 -17.79 10.13 -2.86
CA ASN A 22 -17.41 9.70 -1.53
C ASN A 22 -15.94 10.03 -1.19
N GLY A 23 -15.28 10.86 -2.00
CA GLY A 23 -13.86 11.14 -1.88
C GLY A 23 -12.99 10.02 -2.42
N SER A 24 -11.76 9.93 -1.95
CA SER A 24 -10.77 9.04 -2.54
C SER A 24 -9.87 8.39 -1.52
N PHE A 25 -9.47 7.16 -1.84
CA PHE A 25 -8.81 6.26 -0.91
C PHE A 25 -7.63 5.58 -1.60
N ALA A 26 -6.58 5.27 -0.84
CA ALA A 26 -5.47 4.46 -1.30
C ALA A 26 -4.88 3.66 -0.14
N LEU A 27 -4.52 2.41 -0.40
CA LEU A 27 -3.83 1.56 0.56
C LEU A 27 -2.35 1.46 0.21
N ILE A 28 -1.51 1.67 1.21
CA ILE A 28 -0.06 1.54 1.06
C ILE A 28 0.47 0.54 2.08
N ALA A 29 1.07 -0.54 1.59
CA ALA A 29 1.83 -1.49 2.40
C ALA A 29 3.32 -1.15 2.35
N ASP A 30 3.86 -0.63 3.45
CA ASP A 30 5.28 -0.40 3.65
C ASP A 30 5.94 -1.71 4.12
N ALA A 31 6.57 -2.42 3.19
CA ALA A 31 7.21 -3.71 3.42
C ALA A 31 8.63 -3.51 4.00
N GLY A 32 8.65 -3.27 5.31
CA GLY A 32 9.82 -3.17 6.17
C GLY A 32 10.53 -4.51 6.39
N SER A 33 11.80 -4.46 6.80
CA SER A 33 12.58 -5.66 7.16
C SER A 33 12.09 -6.37 8.42
N THR A 34 11.42 -5.66 9.33
CA THR A 34 10.90 -6.20 10.60
C THR A 34 9.38 -6.38 10.60
N GLY A 35 8.71 -6.03 9.51
CA GLY A 35 7.26 -6.08 9.41
C GLY A 35 6.72 -5.24 8.27
N THR A 36 5.50 -5.55 7.87
CA THR A 36 4.78 -4.82 6.81
C THR A 36 3.68 -3.99 7.45
N ARG A 37 3.77 -2.66 7.35
CA ARG A 37 2.74 -1.76 7.87
C ARG A 37 1.78 -1.37 6.76
N VAL A 38 0.48 -1.37 7.05
CA VAL A 38 -0.55 -0.98 6.08
C VAL A 38 -1.16 0.35 6.50
N TYR A 39 -1.16 1.30 5.59
CA TYR A 39 -1.74 2.63 5.77
C TYR A 39 -2.89 2.82 4.80
N LEU A 40 -4.04 3.27 5.32
CA LEU A 40 -5.13 3.80 4.52
C LEU A 40 -5.00 5.32 4.44
N PHE A 41 -4.80 5.83 3.23
CA PHE A 41 -4.90 7.24 2.92
C PHE A 41 -6.33 7.53 2.46
N SER A 42 -6.93 8.59 3.00
CA SER A 42 -8.27 9.05 2.60
C SER A 42 -8.29 10.56 2.42
N LEU A 43 -8.89 11.01 1.32
CA LEU A 43 -9.19 12.41 1.03
C LEU A 43 -10.69 12.50 0.75
N PRO A 44 -11.52 12.78 1.76
CA PRO A 44 -12.96 12.93 1.57
C PRO A 44 -13.27 14.06 0.59
N GLU A 45 -14.42 13.96 -0.09
CA GLU A 45 -14.85 15.00 -1.01
C GLU A 45 -15.00 16.35 -0.29
N GLY A 46 -14.48 17.42 -0.90
CA GLY A 46 -14.52 18.76 -0.33
C GLY A 46 -13.47 19.03 0.76
N GLU A 47 -12.71 18.02 1.21
CA GLU A 47 -11.59 18.22 2.12
C GLU A 47 -10.29 18.57 1.37
N LYS A 48 -9.39 19.28 2.05
CA LYS A 48 -8.06 19.65 1.51
C LYS A 48 -6.91 18.87 2.15
N GLN A 49 -7.19 18.08 3.18
CA GLN A 49 -6.19 17.38 3.96
C GLN A 49 -6.40 15.88 3.83
N VAL A 50 -5.30 15.17 3.57
CA VAL A 50 -5.29 13.72 3.55
C VAL A 50 -5.24 13.20 4.98
N LYS A 51 -6.17 12.30 5.33
CA LYS A 51 -6.16 11.57 6.59
C LYS A 51 -5.44 10.23 6.37
N ILE A 52 -4.55 9.89 7.30
CA ILE A 52 -3.78 8.66 7.29
C ILE A 52 -4.25 7.80 8.46
N HIS A 53 -4.69 6.58 8.17
CA HIS A 53 -5.07 5.60 9.18
C HIS A 53 -4.03 4.48 9.19
N ASP A 54 -3.40 4.25 10.34
CA ASP A 54 -2.50 3.10 10.55
C ASP A 54 -3.36 1.86 10.81
N MET A 55 -3.38 0.93 9.85
CA MET A 55 -4.12 -0.33 9.96
C MET A 55 -3.31 -1.39 10.72
N GLY A 56 -2.08 -1.06 11.13
CA GLY A 56 -1.21 -1.90 11.92
C GLY A 56 -0.15 -2.62 11.11
N LYS A 57 0.54 -3.55 11.79
CA LYS A 57 1.75 -4.20 11.29
C LYS A 57 1.58 -5.72 11.21
N GLY A 58 1.80 -6.29 10.03
CA GLY A 58 1.97 -7.71 9.81
C GLY A 58 3.45 -8.12 9.82
N PRO A 59 3.74 -9.42 9.62
CA PRO A 59 5.10 -9.92 9.43
C PRO A 59 5.81 -9.26 8.22
N ALA A 60 7.14 -9.39 8.15
CA ALA A 60 7.91 -8.89 7.02
C ALA A 60 7.63 -9.74 5.77
N LEU A 61 7.36 -9.10 4.62
CA LEU A 61 7.10 -9.86 3.38
C LEU A 61 8.27 -10.78 2.99
N SER A 62 9.51 -10.36 3.29
CA SER A 62 10.71 -11.17 3.03
C SER A 62 10.73 -12.51 3.76
N SER A 63 10.00 -12.65 4.86
CA SER A 63 9.88 -13.91 5.59
C SER A 63 9.10 -14.99 4.83
N PHE A 64 8.41 -14.62 3.75
CA PHE A 64 7.61 -15.52 2.91
C PHE A 64 8.30 -15.88 1.58
N GLN A 65 9.61 -15.64 1.45
CA GLN A 65 10.36 -15.94 0.21
C GLN A 65 10.27 -17.42 -0.24
N ASP A 66 10.03 -18.34 0.68
CA ASP A 66 9.92 -19.78 0.42
C ASP A 66 8.45 -20.27 0.44
N ALA A 67 7.50 -19.39 0.75
CA ALA A 67 6.07 -19.68 0.80
C ALA A 67 5.25 -18.43 0.43
N PRO A 68 5.43 -17.91 -0.81
CA PRO A 68 4.87 -16.63 -1.27
C PRO A 68 3.33 -16.58 -1.21
N GLU A 69 2.66 -17.72 -1.32
CA GLU A 69 1.21 -17.85 -1.23
C GLU A 69 0.62 -17.33 0.11
N PHE A 70 1.43 -17.29 1.17
CA PHE A 70 1.02 -16.76 2.48
C PHE A 70 1.33 -15.27 2.67
N ALA A 71 2.08 -14.64 1.76
CA ALA A 71 2.48 -13.24 1.90
C ALA A 71 1.26 -12.29 1.94
N ALA A 72 0.31 -12.46 1.02
CA ALA A 72 -0.93 -11.69 1.01
C ALA A 72 -1.80 -11.95 2.26
N GLN A 73 -1.83 -13.20 2.74
CA GLN A 73 -2.59 -13.55 3.95
C GLN A 73 -2.01 -12.87 5.20
N SER A 74 -0.71 -12.60 5.23
CA SER A 74 0.00 -12.00 6.36
C SER A 74 -0.47 -10.57 6.71
N VAL A 75 -1.08 -9.87 5.75
CA VAL A 75 -1.64 -8.53 5.91
C VAL A 75 -3.18 -8.48 5.79
N ARG A 76 -3.83 -9.66 5.70
CA ARG A 76 -5.28 -9.76 5.47
C ARG A 76 -6.10 -9.04 6.53
N LYS A 77 -5.69 -9.14 7.81
CA LYS A 77 -6.39 -8.48 8.91
C LYS A 77 -6.47 -6.97 8.69
N GLN A 78 -5.34 -6.36 8.34
CA GLN A 78 -5.21 -4.92 8.10
C GLN A 78 -6.03 -4.47 6.90
N LEU A 79 -6.05 -5.27 5.83
CA LEU A 79 -6.89 -4.99 4.65
C LEU A 79 -8.38 -5.07 4.97
N LEU A 80 -8.81 -6.03 5.80
CA LEU A 80 -10.21 -6.12 6.24
C LEU A 80 -10.61 -4.93 7.10
N GLU A 81 -9.77 -4.52 8.05
CA GLU A 81 -10.02 -3.32 8.87
C GLU A 81 -10.12 -2.06 7.99
N ALA A 82 -9.27 -1.92 6.96
CA ALA A 82 -9.38 -0.82 6.01
C ALA A 82 -10.68 -0.86 5.21
N LYS A 83 -11.17 -2.04 4.81
CA LYS A 83 -12.43 -2.18 4.05
C LYS A 83 -13.64 -1.67 4.81
N GLU A 84 -13.65 -1.74 6.14
CA GLU A 84 -14.73 -1.19 6.97
C GLU A 84 -14.78 0.34 6.94
N LEU A 85 -13.67 1.00 6.58
CA LEU A 85 -13.57 2.46 6.47
C LEU A 85 -13.84 2.98 5.05
N ILE A 86 -13.85 2.08 4.06
CA ILE A 86 -14.02 2.41 2.64
C ILE A 86 -15.47 2.10 2.23
N PRO A 87 -16.17 3.02 1.55
CA PRO A 87 -17.47 2.74 0.95
C PRO A 87 -17.43 1.51 0.02
N VAL A 88 -18.44 0.64 0.13
CA VAL A 88 -18.49 -0.68 -0.53
C VAL A 88 -18.36 -0.57 -2.06
N ASP A 89 -18.94 0.46 -2.66
CA ASP A 89 -18.87 0.79 -4.09
C ASP A 89 -17.43 1.06 -4.57
N LEU A 90 -16.53 1.48 -3.67
CA LEU A 90 -15.15 1.80 -4.00
C LEU A 90 -14.18 0.63 -3.79
N HIS A 91 -14.59 -0.47 -3.14
CA HIS A 91 -13.69 -1.58 -2.78
C HIS A 91 -12.93 -2.14 -3.99
N ALA A 92 -13.57 -2.20 -5.16
CA ALA A 92 -12.96 -2.71 -6.39
C ALA A 92 -11.99 -1.73 -7.07
N THR A 93 -12.07 -0.45 -6.73
CA THR A 93 -11.30 0.62 -7.39
C THR A 93 -10.20 1.22 -6.51
N VAL A 94 -10.22 0.99 -5.19
CA VAL A 94 -9.17 1.48 -4.29
C VAL A 94 -7.84 0.83 -4.65
N PRO A 95 -6.81 1.61 -5.03
CA PRO A 95 -5.49 1.06 -5.32
C PRO A 95 -4.82 0.57 -4.05
N VAL A 96 -4.16 -0.58 -4.16
CA VAL A 96 -3.27 -1.14 -3.14
C VAL A 96 -1.85 -1.13 -3.71
N SER A 97 -0.93 -0.44 -3.04
CA SER A 97 0.47 -0.34 -3.45
C SER A 97 1.38 -0.94 -2.38
N VAL A 98 2.36 -1.74 -2.80
CA VAL A 98 3.41 -2.27 -1.91
C VAL A 98 4.71 -1.52 -2.21
N PHE A 99 5.30 -0.89 -1.19
CA PHE A 99 6.63 -0.30 -1.30
C PHE A 99 7.61 -1.09 -0.46
N ALA A 100 8.53 -1.74 -1.15
CA ALA A 100 9.51 -2.60 -0.53
C ALA A 100 10.77 -1.84 -0.10
N THR A 101 11.23 -2.14 1.11
CA THR A 101 12.43 -1.51 1.69
C THR A 101 13.65 -2.44 1.57
N ALA A 102 14.67 -2.23 2.42
CA ALA A 102 15.92 -2.98 2.37
C ALA A 102 15.74 -4.50 2.54
N GLY A 103 14.76 -4.96 3.32
CA GLY A 103 14.54 -6.39 3.59
C GLY A 103 14.26 -7.20 2.33
N MET A 104 13.43 -6.67 1.42
CA MET A 104 13.10 -7.33 0.16
C MET A 104 14.27 -7.34 -0.84
N ARG A 105 15.20 -6.37 -0.77
CA ARG A 105 16.37 -6.32 -1.67
C ARG A 105 17.32 -7.51 -1.49
N LEU A 106 17.26 -8.18 -0.33
CA LEU A 106 18.05 -9.37 -0.03
C LEU A 106 17.42 -10.66 -0.57
N VAL A 107 16.13 -10.62 -0.95
CA VAL A 107 15.42 -11.76 -1.51
C VAL A 107 15.77 -11.87 -3.00
N PRO A 108 16.03 -13.08 -3.55
CA PRO A 108 16.23 -13.26 -5.00
C PRO A 108 15.07 -12.69 -5.81
N LYS A 109 15.36 -12.10 -6.97
CA LYS A 109 14.37 -11.34 -7.76
C LYS A 109 13.15 -12.21 -8.13
N GLU A 110 13.39 -13.46 -8.49
CA GLU A 110 12.36 -14.44 -8.86
C GLU A 110 11.40 -14.71 -7.69
N LYS A 111 11.92 -14.71 -6.46
CA LYS A 111 11.12 -14.88 -5.24
C LYS A 111 10.39 -13.59 -4.84
N GLN A 112 10.97 -12.43 -5.11
CA GLN A 112 10.28 -11.15 -4.92
C GLN A 112 9.05 -11.06 -5.83
N GLU A 113 9.19 -11.43 -7.10
CA GLU A 113 8.09 -11.43 -8.08
C GLU A 113 6.96 -12.38 -7.68
N ALA A 114 7.25 -13.49 -6.98
CA ALA A 114 6.22 -14.38 -6.46
C ALA A 114 5.47 -13.82 -5.24
N ILE A 115 6.08 -12.88 -4.50
CA ILE A 115 5.50 -12.25 -3.29
C ILE A 115 4.55 -11.10 -3.64
N TYR A 116 4.85 -10.33 -4.68
CA TYR A 116 4.05 -9.18 -5.12
C TYR A 116 2.82 -9.61 -5.94
#